data_AF-A0AAD8EBF3-F1
#
_entry.id   AF-A0AAD8EBF3-F1
#
_cell.length_a   1.000
_cell.length_b   1.000
_cell.length_c   1.000
_cell.angle_alpha   90.00
_cell.angle_beta   90.00
_cell.angle_gamma   90.00
#
_symmetry.space_group_name_H-M   'P 1'
#
loop_
_entity.id
_entity.type
_entity.pdbx_description
1 polymer ?
#
loop_
_entity_poly.entity_id
_entity_poly.type
_entity_poly.pdbx_seq_one_letter_code
_entity_poly.pdbx_strand_id
1 'polypeptide(L)'
;MALLPIEDKLYVGHFHFFPNKTSYLCISGNCNLFYYFYLFIFFQFEDEPGPGSLLILYSAVFTRGIPRVKADLDIEKGQLVTSVEEGSHCIVTLMLTGRATPYLHNGVVYVGDEDHYAMPQFGILTRSEVGFLVWDEGAEAKVEESRQPGSRLKTPSLPVWVTSCAGHYGVLFNTNRELLRNYHAERRLSENNFNLILRNNFYFRFDLHYYSCGGSHNLLSIDTRYEESLAGGNESSGREDHTSATPLEKLIHTKWQDAHVHWTGQAPVA
;
A
#
# COMPACT_ATOMS: atom_id res chain seq x y z
N MET A 1 48.81 18.57 11.87
CA MET A 1 48.35 19.68 11.03
C MET A 1 46.87 19.47 10.80
N ALA A 2 46.06 20.30 11.44
CA ALA A 2 44.60 20.32 11.29
C ALA A 2 44.23 20.83 9.89
N LEU A 3 43.02 20.50 9.43
CA LEU A 3 41.99 21.46 9.02
C LEU A 3 40.68 20.69 8.72
N LEU A 4 39.74 20.77 9.67
CA LEU A 4 38.32 21.06 9.38
C LEU A 4 38.22 22.60 9.17
N PRO A 5 37.17 23.19 8.56
CA PRO A 5 35.77 22.73 8.61
C PRO A 5 34.91 22.99 7.34
N ILE A 6 33.76 22.32 7.27
CA ILE A 6 32.53 22.94 6.74
C ILE A 6 31.43 22.60 7.75
N GLU A 7 31.03 23.59 8.52
CA GLU A 7 29.77 23.58 9.27
C GLU A 7 28.63 23.78 8.28
N ASP A 8 27.59 22.97 8.37
CA ASP A 8 26.22 23.48 8.31
C ASP A 8 25.37 22.70 9.32
N LYS A 9 25.00 23.40 10.38
CA LYS A 9 24.07 22.96 11.43
C LYS A 9 22.65 23.08 10.89
N LEU A 10 21.90 21.99 10.95
CA LEU A 10 20.48 21.96 11.32
C LEU A 10 20.09 20.50 11.56
N TYR A 11 19.95 20.11 12.84
CA TYR A 11 18.65 19.82 13.45
C TYR A 11 18.75 18.74 14.56
N VAL A 12 18.39 19.22 15.76
CA VAL A 12 17.78 18.60 16.94
C VAL A 12 18.27 17.22 17.39
N GLY A 13 19.04 17.25 18.47
CA GLY A 13 19.25 16.09 19.32
C GLY A 13 17.98 15.75 20.10
N HIS A 14 17.53 14.52 19.94
CA HIS A 14 16.98 13.66 21.00
C HIS A 14 16.73 12.27 20.40
N PHE A 15 17.75 11.41 20.37
CA PHE A 15 17.50 9.96 20.43
C PHE A 15 18.65 9.33 21.21
N HIS A 16 18.38 8.97 22.46
CA HIS A 16 19.24 8.08 23.22
C HIS A 16 19.26 6.73 22.51
N PHE A 17 20.23 6.58 21.62
CA PHE A 17 20.57 5.32 20.99
C PHE A 17 21.10 4.41 22.10
N PHE A 18 20.34 3.40 22.53
CA PHE A 18 20.84 2.38 23.45
C PHE A 18 21.74 1.42 22.65
N PRO A 19 23.08 1.55 22.68
CA PRO A 19 23.97 0.90 21.72
C PRO A 19 24.04 -0.62 21.91
N ASN A 20 23.54 -1.13 23.04
CA ASN A 20 23.73 -2.51 23.47
C ASN A 20 22.48 -3.39 23.37
N LYS A 21 21.34 -2.89 22.88
CA LYS A 21 20.10 -3.68 22.72
C LYS A 21 19.70 -3.96 21.26
N THR A 22 20.23 -3.19 20.31
CA THR A 22 19.83 -3.26 18.89
C THR A 22 20.54 -4.39 18.11
N SER A 23 21.55 -5.03 18.70
CA SER A 23 22.33 -6.11 18.09
C SER A 23 21.58 -7.42 17.88
N TYR A 24 20.35 -7.54 18.41
CA TYR A 24 19.50 -8.74 18.26
C TYR A 24 18.35 -8.57 17.27
N LEU A 25 18.30 -7.47 16.53
CA LEU A 25 17.22 -7.16 15.60
C LEU A 25 17.41 -7.86 14.24
N CYS A 26 17.76 -9.15 14.28
CA CYS A 26 17.76 -10.03 13.12
C CYS A 26 16.61 -11.01 13.31
N ILE A 27 15.54 -10.87 12.52
CA ILE A 27 14.44 -11.83 12.52
C ILE A 27 14.92 -13.06 11.73
N SER A 28 15.80 -13.86 12.35
CA SER A 28 16.18 -15.17 11.83
C SER A 28 15.27 -16.23 12.45
N GLY A 29 14.39 -16.82 11.64
CA GLY A 29 13.71 -18.13 11.67
C GLY A 29 13.40 -18.90 12.98
N ASN A 30 13.65 -18.38 14.17
CA ASN A 30 13.46 -19.06 15.45
C ASN A 30 12.33 -18.37 16.22
N CYS A 31 11.15 -18.96 16.19
CA CYS A 31 9.93 -18.42 16.82
C CYS A 31 10.09 -18.12 18.32
N ASN A 32 10.98 -18.83 19.03
CA ASN A 32 11.24 -18.62 20.45
C ASN A 32 11.98 -17.29 20.72
N LEU A 33 12.92 -16.89 19.87
CA LEU A 33 13.62 -15.59 20.01
C LEU A 33 12.67 -14.42 19.75
N PHE A 34 11.75 -14.56 18.80
CA PHE A 34 10.72 -13.56 18.54
C PHE A 34 9.78 -13.39 19.75
N TYR A 35 9.37 -14.49 20.38
CA TYR A 35 8.53 -14.45 21.58
C TYR A 35 9.21 -13.77 22.78
N TYR A 36 10.48 -14.11 23.07
CA TYR A 36 11.23 -13.44 24.15
C TYR A 36 11.54 -11.98 23.84
N PHE A 37 11.85 -11.65 22.59
CA PHE A 37 12.06 -10.28 22.14
C PHE A 37 10.78 -9.45 22.29
N TYR A 38 9.64 -10.01 21.84
CA TYR A 38 8.33 -9.40 22.00
C TYR A 38 8.05 -9.15 23.48
N LEU A 39 8.08 -10.16 24.35
CA LEU A 39 7.81 -9.97 25.78
C LEU A 39 8.74 -8.97 26.48
N PHE A 40 10.02 -8.90 26.10
CA PHE A 40 10.99 -8.02 26.75
C PHE A 40 10.91 -6.56 26.28
N ILE A 41 10.38 -6.31 25.07
CA ILE A 41 10.36 -4.99 24.45
C ILE A 41 8.92 -4.51 24.21
N PHE A 42 7.90 -5.35 24.43
CA PHE A 42 6.48 -5.04 24.27
C PHE A 42 6.07 -3.75 24.98
N PHE A 43 6.51 -3.55 26.23
CA PHE A 43 6.26 -2.31 26.95
C PHE A 43 6.87 -1.07 26.27
N GLN A 44 7.98 -1.22 25.55
CA GLN A 44 8.59 -0.14 24.75
C GLN A 44 7.84 0.12 23.43
N PHE A 45 7.06 -0.86 22.94
CA PHE A 45 6.18 -0.71 21.79
C PHE A 45 4.84 -0.04 22.15
N GLU A 46 4.34 -0.27 23.37
CA GLU A 46 3.05 0.25 23.84
C GLU A 46 3.13 1.58 24.59
N ASP A 47 4.32 2.01 25.01
CA ASP A 47 4.48 3.31 25.68
C ASP A 47 4.03 4.45 24.73
N GLU A 48 3.38 5.48 25.26
CA GLU A 48 2.98 6.68 24.49
C GLU A 48 3.67 7.91 25.09
N PRO A 49 4.53 8.65 24.35
CA PRO A 49 4.97 8.46 22.96
C PRO A 49 6.22 7.54 22.86
N GLY A 50 6.02 6.25 22.61
CA GLY A 50 7.08 5.25 22.56
C GLY A 50 7.72 5.08 21.18
N PRO A 51 8.97 4.58 21.10
CA PRO A 51 9.70 4.41 19.84
C PRO A 51 9.29 3.15 19.06
N GLY A 52 8.12 2.55 19.34
CA GLY A 52 7.74 1.24 18.81
C GLY A 52 7.76 1.16 17.28
N SER A 53 7.13 2.11 16.60
CA SER A 53 7.13 2.18 15.13
C SER A 53 8.53 2.28 14.54
N LEU A 54 9.41 3.08 15.16
CA LEU A 54 10.81 3.21 14.76
C LEU A 54 11.60 1.92 14.97
N LEU A 55 11.39 1.22 16.09
CA LEU A 55 12.04 -0.06 16.36
C LEU A 55 11.64 -1.13 15.33
N ILE A 56 10.36 -1.18 14.94
CA ILE A 56 9.90 -2.05 13.85
C ILE A 56 10.58 -1.66 12.53
N LEU A 57 10.63 -0.38 12.17
CA LEU A 57 11.29 0.06 10.95
C LEU A 57 12.77 -0.34 10.92
N TYR A 58 13.50 -0.09 12.01
CA TYR A 58 14.89 -0.53 12.12
C TYR A 58 15.01 -2.05 11.98
N SER A 59 14.06 -2.82 12.52
CA SER A 59 14.08 -4.29 12.41
C SER A 59 13.97 -4.77 10.97
N ALA A 60 13.10 -4.13 10.18
CA ALA A 60 12.95 -4.43 8.76
C ALA A 60 14.20 -4.03 7.98
N VAL A 61 14.77 -2.84 8.26
CA VAL A 61 16.00 -2.35 7.62
C VAL A 61 17.19 -3.26 7.91
N PHE A 62 17.38 -3.69 9.16
CA PHE A 62 18.47 -4.59 9.53
C PHE A 62 18.28 -6.00 8.96
N THR A 63 17.04 -6.51 8.94
CA THR A 63 16.71 -7.82 8.35
C THR A 63 16.98 -7.84 6.84
N ARG A 64 16.63 -6.76 6.11
CA ARG A 64 16.95 -6.62 4.68
C ARG A 64 18.44 -6.33 4.46
N GLY A 65 19.05 -5.57 5.35
CA GLY A 65 20.44 -5.13 5.31
C GLY A 65 20.61 -3.76 4.62
N ILE A 66 21.31 -2.83 5.26
CA ILE A 66 21.47 -1.44 4.80
C ILE A 66 21.95 -1.31 3.35
N PRO A 67 22.98 -2.04 2.88
CA PRO A 67 23.41 -1.93 1.49
C PRO A 67 22.33 -2.36 0.49
N ARG A 68 21.52 -3.37 0.85
CA ARG A 68 20.41 -3.86 0.01
C ARG A 68 19.24 -2.89 0.02
N VAL A 69 18.91 -2.29 1.17
CA VAL A 69 17.89 -1.23 1.22
C VAL A 69 18.28 -0.05 0.34
N LYS A 70 19.55 0.39 0.39
CA LYS A 70 20.04 1.47 -0.49
C LYS A 70 19.95 1.10 -1.97
N ALA A 71 20.27 -0.15 -2.33
CA ALA A 71 20.13 -0.63 -3.69
C ALA A 71 18.66 -0.75 -4.13
N ASP A 72 17.75 -1.14 -3.23
CA ASP A 72 16.32 -1.29 -3.51
C ASP A 72 15.65 0.06 -3.86
N LEU A 73 16.15 1.18 -3.30
CA LEU A 73 15.59 2.51 -3.54
C LEU A 73 15.79 3.02 -4.97
N ASP A 74 16.72 2.43 -5.71
CA ASP A 74 17.00 2.68 -7.15
C ASP A 74 17.06 4.16 -7.56
N ILE A 75 17.51 5.03 -6.65
CA ILE A 75 17.65 6.47 -6.85
C ILE A 75 19.01 6.91 -6.31
N GLU A 76 19.74 7.68 -7.11
CA GLU A 76 21.00 8.30 -6.73
C GLU A 76 20.72 9.34 -5.62
N LYS A 77 20.86 8.92 -4.35
CA LYS A 77 20.49 9.62 -3.09
C LYS A 77 19.07 9.38 -2.56
N GLY A 78 18.42 8.28 -2.94
CA GLY A 78 17.17 7.86 -2.32
C GLY A 78 17.31 7.72 -0.80
N GLN A 79 16.40 8.35 -0.06
CA GLN A 79 16.27 8.18 1.39
C GLN A 79 15.00 7.39 1.69
N LEU A 80 15.09 6.43 2.61
CA LEU A 80 13.92 5.65 3.03
C LEU A 80 12.93 6.52 3.81
N VAL A 81 13.45 7.41 4.65
CA VAL A 81 12.66 8.45 5.33
C VAL A 81 12.93 9.76 4.60
N THR A 82 11.88 10.30 3.97
CA THR A 82 11.91 11.52 3.15
C THR A 82 11.29 12.68 3.91
N SER A 83 11.30 13.89 3.32
CA SER A 83 10.61 15.06 3.84
C SER A 83 9.08 15.01 3.72
N VAL A 84 8.52 13.99 3.06
CA VAL A 84 7.07 13.74 2.99
C VAL A 84 6.55 13.47 4.40
N GLU A 85 5.51 14.19 4.82
CA GLU A 85 5.01 14.20 6.21
C GLU A 85 4.65 12.80 6.73
N GLU A 86 4.01 11.97 5.91
CA GLU A 86 3.62 10.60 6.30
C GLU A 86 4.61 9.52 5.83
N GLY A 87 5.72 9.93 5.22
CA GLY A 87 6.81 9.05 4.81
C GLY A 87 6.67 8.40 3.43
N SER A 88 7.77 7.80 2.98
CA SER A 88 7.88 7.19 1.66
C SER A 88 7.15 5.84 1.59
N HIS A 89 6.50 5.55 0.45
CA HIS A 89 5.91 4.22 0.20
C HIS A 89 6.97 3.11 0.18
N CYS A 90 8.26 3.44 0.06
CA CYS A 90 9.34 2.46 0.15
C CYS A 90 9.40 1.81 1.54
N ILE A 91 8.92 2.49 2.59
CA ILE A 91 8.73 1.90 3.92
C ILE A 91 7.62 0.86 3.84
N VAL A 92 6.50 1.16 3.20
CA VAL A 92 5.38 0.23 3.02
C VAL A 92 5.80 -0.99 2.21
N THR A 93 6.50 -0.81 1.09
CA THR A 93 6.98 -1.95 0.28
C THR A 93 8.00 -2.80 1.03
N LEU A 94 8.87 -2.18 1.84
CA LEU A 94 9.79 -2.90 2.72
C LEU A 94 9.04 -3.76 3.73
N MET A 95 8.01 -3.21 4.37
CA MET A 95 7.20 -3.92 5.36
C MET A 95 6.37 -5.05 4.75
N LEU A 96 5.80 -4.82 3.56
CA LEU A 96 4.92 -5.80 2.89
C LEU A 96 5.69 -6.91 2.18
N THR A 97 6.86 -6.61 1.60
CA THR A 97 7.57 -7.52 0.69
C THR A 97 9.01 -7.83 1.09
N GLY A 98 9.53 -7.15 2.11
CA GLY A 98 10.93 -7.23 2.49
C GLY A 98 11.87 -6.48 1.55
N ARG A 99 11.38 -5.66 0.61
CA ARG A 99 12.20 -4.83 -0.29
C ARG A 99 11.68 -3.40 -0.33
N ALA A 100 12.58 -2.44 -0.20
CA ALA A 100 12.25 -1.02 -0.20
C ALA A 100 12.13 -0.44 -1.62
N THR A 101 11.46 -1.15 -2.53
CA THR A 101 11.34 -0.73 -3.93
C THR A 101 10.36 0.44 -4.09
N PRO A 102 10.67 1.44 -4.94
CA PRO A 102 9.73 2.48 -5.31
C PRO A 102 8.72 2.04 -6.38
N TYR A 103 8.94 0.86 -7.01
CA TYR A 103 8.17 0.41 -8.15
C TYR A 103 7.03 -0.51 -7.71
N LEU A 104 5.78 -0.10 -7.96
CA LEU A 104 4.60 -0.85 -7.50
C LEU A 104 4.05 -1.83 -8.53
N HIS A 105 4.62 -1.85 -9.74
CA HIS A 105 4.25 -2.78 -10.80
C HIS A 105 4.64 -4.24 -10.49
N ASN A 106 4.09 -5.18 -11.25
CA ASN A 106 4.41 -6.60 -11.09
C ASN A 106 5.76 -6.93 -11.72
N GLY A 107 6.61 -7.64 -10.98
CA GLY A 107 7.82 -8.27 -11.52
C GLY A 107 8.92 -7.28 -11.86
N VAL A 108 9.71 -7.59 -12.87
CA VAL A 108 10.81 -6.76 -13.35
C VAL A 108 10.40 -6.14 -14.67
N VAL A 109 10.50 -4.81 -14.77
CA VAL A 109 10.26 -4.07 -16.01
C VAL A 109 11.58 -3.50 -16.47
N TYR A 110 11.91 -3.67 -17.75
CA TYR A 110 13.15 -3.14 -18.31
C TYR A 110 12.85 -1.80 -18.96
N VAL A 111 13.44 -0.73 -18.44
CA VAL A 111 13.23 0.63 -18.94
C VAL A 111 14.54 1.12 -19.56
N GLY A 112 14.48 1.49 -20.82
CA GLY A 112 15.59 2.04 -21.60
C GLY A 112 15.04 2.85 -22.77
N ASP A 113 15.90 3.67 -23.35
CA ASP A 113 15.62 4.40 -24.58
C ASP A 113 16.47 3.81 -25.73
N GLU A 114 16.23 4.20 -26.98
CA GLU A 114 17.00 3.70 -28.14
C GLU A 114 18.52 3.92 -27.96
N ASP A 115 18.91 4.96 -27.23
CA ASP A 115 20.30 5.34 -26.98
C ASP A 115 20.92 4.71 -25.71
N HIS A 116 20.14 4.03 -24.87
CA HIS A 116 20.60 3.53 -23.57
C HIS A 116 20.19 2.07 -23.32
N TYR A 117 21.10 1.26 -22.78
CA TYR A 117 20.78 -0.12 -22.37
C TYR A 117 19.60 -0.13 -21.41
N ALA A 118 18.63 -1.01 -21.67
CA ALA A 118 17.47 -1.16 -20.80
C ALA A 118 17.89 -1.63 -19.41
N MET A 119 17.57 -0.81 -18.39
CA MET A 119 17.88 -1.09 -17.00
C MET A 119 16.69 -1.78 -16.33
N PRO A 120 16.93 -2.83 -15.51
CA PRO A 120 15.87 -3.54 -14.82
C PRO A 120 15.35 -2.75 -13.60
N GLN A 121 14.08 -2.39 -13.61
CA GLN A 121 13.34 -1.89 -12.46
C GLN A 121 12.64 -3.04 -11.74
N PHE A 122 12.99 -3.25 -10.47
CA PHE A 122 12.48 -4.36 -9.67
C PHE A 122 11.24 -3.94 -8.89
N GLY A 123 10.06 -4.24 -9.43
CA GLY A 123 8.79 -4.08 -8.73
C GLY A 123 8.49 -5.22 -7.77
N ILE A 124 7.21 -5.50 -7.59
CA ILE A 124 6.70 -6.47 -6.63
C ILE A 124 6.85 -7.88 -7.20
N LEU A 125 7.74 -8.69 -6.63
CA LEU A 125 8.14 -9.99 -7.19
C LEU A 125 7.17 -11.13 -6.85
N THR A 126 6.53 -11.07 -5.69
CA THR A 126 5.62 -12.08 -5.18
C THR A 126 4.34 -11.44 -4.69
N ARG A 127 3.24 -12.19 -4.70
CA ARG A 127 1.97 -11.73 -4.14
C ARG A 127 2.13 -11.54 -2.63
N SER A 128 1.73 -10.38 -2.13
CA SER A 128 1.78 -10.07 -0.70
C SER A 128 0.53 -10.59 0.01
N GLU A 129 0.65 -10.92 1.30
CA GLU A 129 -0.50 -11.29 2.14
C GLU A 129 -1.41 -10.09 2.43
N VAL A 130 -0.82 -8.91 2.57
CA VAL A 130 -1.50 -7.61 2.74
C VAL A 130 -1.24 -6.75 1.50
N GLY A 131 -2.30 -6.11 1.00
CA GLY A 131 -2.25 -5.34 -0.22
C GLY A 131 -1.81 -3.90 -0.01
N PHE A 132 -1.65 -3.19 -1.12
CA PHE A 132 -1.40 -1.75 -1.11
C PHE A 132 -2.19 -1.08 -2.23
N LEU A 133 -2.99 -0.06 -1.87
CA LEU A 133 -3.74 0.77 -2.80
C LEU A 133 -3.21 2.20 -2.72
N VAL A 134 -3.05 2.83 -3.88
CA VAL A 134 -2.51 4.19 -3.99
C VAL A 134 -3.39 4.98 -4.92
N TRP A 135 -3.78 6.17 -4.46
CA TRP A 135 -4.40 7.21 -5.26
C TRP A 135 -3.80 8.55 -4.84
N ASP A 136 -3.40 9.35 -5.81
CA ASP A 136 -2.74 10.64 -5.61
C ASP A 136 -3.37 11.68 -6.56
N GLU A 137 -3.54 12.91 -6.09
CA GLU A 137 -4.18 13.96 -6.86
C GLU A 137 -3.13 14.67 -7.74
N GLY A 138 -3.20 14.48 -9.06
CA GLY A 138 -2.31 15.17 -10.00
C GLY A 138 -1.07 14.40 -10.47
N ALA A 139 -1.09 13.07 -10.46
CA ALA A 139 -0.03 12.28 -11.06
C ALA A 139 0.02 12.50 -12.59
N GLU A 140 1.17 12.93 -13.12
CA GLU A 140 1.38 13.02 -14.57
C GLU A 140 1.38 11.62 -15.20
N ALA A 141 0.79 11.48 -16.40
CA ALA A 141 0.49 10.18 -17.02
C ALA A 141 1.66 9.16 -17.13
N LYS A 142 2.92 9.62 -17.22
CA LYS A 142 4.09 8.72 -17.25
C LYS A 142 4.57 8.31 -15.85
N VAL A 143 4.36 9.15 -14.84
CA VAL A 143 4.63 8.85 -13.44
C VAL A 143 3.57 7.89 -12.89
N GLU A 144 2.35 7.96 -13.42
CA GLU A 144 1.24 7.07 -13.09
C GLU A 144 1.60 5.58 -13.24
N GLU A 145 2.14 5.13 -14.38
CA GLU A 145 2.32 3.69 -14.62
C GLU A 145 3.25 2.99 -13.61
N SER A 146 4.35 3.65 -13.22
CA SER A 146 5.30 3.08 -12.24
C SER A 146 4.80 3.14 -10.79
N ARG A 147 3.96 4.14 -10.48
CA ARG A 147 3.36 4.35 -9.15
C ARG A 147 2.02 3.64 -8.97
N GLN A 148 1.42 3.11 -10.03
CA GLN A 148 0.19 2.34 -9.90
C GLN A 148 0.47 0.92 -9.39
N PRO A 149 -0.18 0.48 -8.30
CA PRO A 149 0.00 -0.87 -7.79
C PRO A 149 -0.44 -1.94 -8.79
N GLY A 150 0.43 -2.90 -9.05
CA GLY A 150 0.14 -4.10 -9.84
C GLY A 150 -0.80 -5.08 -9.11
N SER A 151 -1.23 -6.12 -9.81
CA SER A 151 -2.15 -7.12 -9.26
C SER A 151 -1.60 -7.85 -8.02
N ARG A 152 -0.27 -7.96 -7.85
CA ARG A 152 0.37 -8.58 -6.67
C ARG A 152 0.15 -7.79 -5.37
N LEU A 153 -0.19 -6.50 -5.48
CA LEU A 153 -0.59 -5.63 -4.36
C LEU A 153 -2.10 -5.40 -4.31
N LYS A 154 -2.77 -5.26 -5.47
CA LYS A 154 -4.23 -5.04 -5.52
C LYS A 154 -5.03 -6.28 -5.12
N THR A 155 -4.50 -7.48 -5.33
CA THR A 155 -5.15 -8.75 -4.95
C THR A 155 -4.31 -9.49 -3.91
N PRO A 156 -4.30 -9.05 -2.64
CA PRO A 156 -3.60 -9.76 -1.56
C PRO A 156 -4.23 -11.11 -1.22
N SER A 157 -3.57 -11.91 -0.38
CA SER A 157 -4.13 -13.18 0.11
C SER A 157 -5.19 -12.96 1.19
N LEU A 158 -5.04 -11.91 2.00
CA LEU A 158 -6.02 -11.47 3.00
C LEU A 158 -6.74 -10.22 2.47
N PRO A 159 -8.02 -10.00 2.80
CA PRO A 159 -8.76 -8.81 2.41
C PRO A 159 -8.37 -7.60 3.27
N VAL A 160 -7.07 -7.28 3.29
CA VAL A 160 -6.47 -6.17 4.04
C VAL A 160 -5.56 -5.43 3.09
N TRP A 161 -5.67 -4.12 3.06
CA TRP A 161 -4.86 -3.22 2.25
C TRP A 161 -4.34 -2.08 3.12
N VAL A 162 -3.05 -1.82 3.04
CA VAL A 162 -2.54 -0.48 3.34
C VAL A 162 -3.03 0.44 2.22
N THR A 163 -3.34 1.68 2.54
CA THR A 163 -3.79 2.67 1.57
C THR A 163 -2.89 3.89 1.61
N SER A 164 -2.67 4.54 0.47
CA SER A 164 -2.22 5.92 0.38
C SER A 164 -3.24 6.68 -0.45
N CYS A 165 -3.96 7.60 0.20
CA CYS A 165 -5.11 8.33 -0.33
C CYS A 165 -4.78 9.81 -0.32
N ALA A 166 -4.47 10.41 -1.47
CA ALA A 166 -3.98 11.79 -1.59
C ALA A 166 -2.79 12.07 -0.65
N GLY A 167 -1.84 11.14 -0.57
CA GLY A 167 -0.69 11.24 0.32
C GLY A 167 -0.92 10.77 1.76
N HIS A 168 -2.18 10.53 2.17
CA HIS A 168 -2.52 10.07 3.53
C HIS A 168 -2.64 8.55 3.63
N TYR A 169 -1.96 7.95 4.60
CA TYR A 169 -1.98 6.53 4.86
C TYR A 169 -3.16 6.11 5.73
N GLY A 170 -3.56 4.86 5.51
CA GLY A 170 -4.62 4.21 6.26
C GLY A 170 -4.63 2.71 6.02
N VAL A 171 -5.64 2.06 6.59
CA VAL A 171 -5.87 0.62 6.42
C VAL A 171 -7.32 0.41 6.01
N LEU A 172 -7.51 -0.33 4.92
CA LEU A 172 -8.79 -0.77 4.41
C LEU A 172 -8.89 -2.28 4.55
N PHE A 173 -9.97 -2.81 5.12
CA PHE A 173 -10.11 -4.27 5.25
C PHE A 173 -11.57 -4.76 5.30
N ASN A 174 -11.74 -6.05 5.06
CA ASN A 174 -12.99 -6.78 5.31
C ASN A 174 -12.72 -7.88 6.35
N THR A 175 -13.71 -8.17 7.21
CA THR A 175 -13.60 -9.21 8.23
C THR A 175 -13.77 -10.64 7.66
N ASN A 176 -14.43 -10.79 6.51
CA ASN A 176 -14.55 -12.03 5.77
C ASN A 176 -13.27 -12.36 4.99
N ARG A 177 -12.43 -13.22 5.56
CA ARG A 177 -11.16 -13.69 4.97
C ARG A 177 -11.31 -14.30 3.57
N GLU A 178 -12.47 -14.84 3.24
CA GLU A 178 -12.72 -15.52 1.96
C GLU A 178 -13.15 -14.56 0.83
N LEU A 179 -13.30 -13.25 1.11
CA LEU A 179 -13.75 -12.24 0.14
C LEU A 179 -13.00 -12.33 -1.20
N LEU A 180 -11.68 -12.50 -1.16
CA LEU A 180 -10.83 -12.54 -2.35
C LEU A 180 -10.68 -13.94 -2.97
N ARG A 181 -11.08 -15.01 -2.27
CA ARG A 181 -10.91 -16.39 -2.76
C ARG A 181 -11.94 -16.72 -3.83
N ASN A 182 -13.17 -16.24 -3.66
CA ASN A 182 -14.25 -16.40 -4.64
C ASN A 182 -13.92 -15.68 -5.96
N TYR A 183 -13.29 -14.51 -5.88
CA TYR A 183 -12.85 -13.72 -7.04
C TYR A 183 -11.89 -14.47 -7.99
N HIS A 184 -10.98 -15.30 -7.45
CA HIS A 184 -9.99 -16.05 -8.27
C HIS A 184 -10.57 -17.29 -8.96
N ALA A 185 -11.65 -17.87 -8.43
CA ALA A 185 -12.31 -19.02 -9.04
C ALA A 185 -13.09 -18.64 -10.30
N GLU A 186 -13.56 -17.39 -10.40
CA GLU A 186 -14.54 -16.96 -11.41
C GLU A 186 -13.93 -16.31 -12.66
N ARG A 187 -12.77 -15.64 -12.56
CA ARG A 187 -12.05 -15.09 -13.74
C ARG A 187 -11.66 -16.17 -14.76
N ARG A 188 -11.55 -17.43 -14.32
CA ARG A 188 -11.22 -18.60 -15.16
C ARG A 188 -12.45 -19.24 -15.83
N LEU A 189 -13.66 -18.91 -15.38
CA LEU A 189 -14.93 -19.46 -15.90
C LEU A 189 -15.61 -18.52 -16.91
N SER A 190 -15.23 -17.24 -16.93
CA SER A 190 -15.81 -16.20 -17.80
C SER A 190 -15.57 -16.44 -19.30
N GLU A 191 -14.52 -17.18 -19.69
CA GLU A 191 -14.22 -17.38 -21.11
C GLU A 191 -15.17 -18.35 -21.83
N ASN A 192 -16.00 -19.15 -21.13
CA ASN A 192 -16.76 -20.23 -21.79
C ASN A 192 -18.24 -20.38 -21.39
N ASN A 193 -18.82 -19.55 -20.51
CA ASN A 193 -20.21 -19.76 -20.08
C ASN A 193 -20.98 -18.46 -19.77
N PHE A 194 -21.42 -17.80 -20.84
CA PHE A 194 -22.27 -16.59 -20.78
C PHE A 194 -23.61 -16.81 -20.04
N ASN A 195 -24.15 -18.03 -20.02
CA ASN A 195 -25.45 -18.34 -19.41
C ASN A 195 -25.42 -18.67 -17.90
N LEU A 196 -24.24 -18.84 -17.28
CA LEU A 196 -24.14 -19.10 -15.83
C LEU A 196 -24.02 -17.80 -15.00
N ILE A 197 -23.60 -16.71 -15.64
CA ILE A 197 -23.39 -15.38 -15.03
C ILE A 197 -24.72 -14.80 -14.52
N LEU A 198 -25.85 -15.09 -15.19
CA LEU A 198 -27.16 -14.55 -14.80
C LEU A 198 -27.87 -15.33 -13.68
N ARG A 199 -27.46 -16.55 -13.36
CA ARG A 199 -28.15 -17.40 -12.35
C ARG A 199 -27.49 -17.45 -10.98
N ASN A 200 -26.21 -17.07 -10.89
CA ASN A 200 -25.45 -17.09 -9.64
C ASN A 200 -25.10 -15.67 -9.21
N ASN A 201 -26.09 -14.76 -9.09
CA ASN A 201 -26.02 -13.50 -8.33
C ASN A 201 -24.57 -12.93 -8.26
N PHE A 202 -23.98 -12.67 -9.44
CA PHE A 202 -22.53 -12.57 -9.69
C PHE A 202 -21.98 -11.19 -9.33
N TYR A 203 -22.41 -10.75 -8.18
CA TYR A 203 -22.81 -9.40 -7.94
C TYR A 203 -22.67 -9.25 -6.43
N PHE A 204 -21.46 -8.89 -6.00
CA PHE A 204 -21.06 -8.97 -4.59
C PHE A 204 -21.12 -7.59 -3.96
N ARG A 205 -22.09 -7.43 -3.04
CA ARG A 205 -22.06 -6.36 -2.05
C ARG A 205 -21.32 -6.82 -0.81
N PHE A 206 -20.36 -6.03 -0.36
CA PHE A 206 -19.58 -6.32 0.83
C PHE A 206 -19.15 -5.03 1.52
N ASP A 207 -18.93 -5.10 2.83
CA ASP A 207 -18.54 -3.92 3.59
C ASP A 207 -17.01 -3.84 3.76
N LEU A 208 -16.47 -2.64 3.78
CA LEU A 208 -15.07 -2.35 4.06
C LEU A 208 -14.95 -1.40 5.24
N HIS A 209 -14.08 -1.75 6.17
CA HIS A 209 -13.65 -0.86 7.25
C HIS A 209 -12.43 -0.08 6.78
N TYR A 210 -12.45 1.23 6.95
CA TYR A 210 -11.33 2.11 6.66
C TYR A 210 -10.91 2.88 7.92
N TYR A 211 -9.64 2.77 8.30
CA TYR A 211 -9.03 3.53 9.39
C TYR A 211 -7.94 4.44 8.84
N SER A 212 -8.00 5.75 9.12
CA SER A 212 -6.90 6.67 8.79
C SER A 212 -5.88 6.75 9.92
N CYS A 213 -4.64 7.16 9.60
CA CYS A 213 -3.63 7.46 10.61
C CYS A 213 -4.05 8.56 11.60
N GLY A 214 -4.96 9.45 11.20
CA GLY A 214 -5.57 10.46 12.07
C GLY A 214 -6.66 9.94 13.03
N GLY A 215 -6.91 8.63 13.06
CA GLY A 215 -7.88 8.00 13.98
C GLY A 215 -9.34 8.00 13.49
N SER A 216 -9.61 8.42 12.25
CA SER A 216 -10.96 8.33 11.69
C SER A 216 -11.30 6.89 11.29
N HIS A 217 -12.56 6.49 11.48
CA HIS A 217 -13.06 5.18 11.07
C HIS A 217 -14.31 5.35 10.19
N ASN A 218 -14.29 4.75 9.00
CA ASN A 218 -15.41 4.74 8.06
C ASN A 218 -15.81 3.29 7.73
N LEU A 219 -17.11 3.05 7.60
CA LEU A 219 -17.67 1.79 7.12
C LEU A 219 -18.34 2.01 5.76
N LEU A 220 -17.84 1.32 4.75
CA LEU A 220 -18.21 1.50 3.34
C LEU A 220 -18.92 0.24 2.86
N SER A 221 -20.08 0.35 2.23
CA SER A 221 -20.72 -0.76 1.53
C SER A 221 -20.39 -0.64 0.05
N ILE A 222 -19.61 -1.59 -0.47
CA ILE A 222 -19.17 -1.64 -1.85
C ILE A 222 -20.13 -2.53 -2.62
N ASP A 223 -20.75 -1.99 -3.66
CA ASP A 223 -21.66 -2.72 -4.51
C ASP A 223 -21.09 -2.78 -5.94
N THR A 224 -20.58 -3.94 -6.34
CA THR A 224 -20.01 -4.14 -7.69
C THR A 224 -21.08 -4.53 -8.72
N ARG A 225 -22.36 -4.30 -8.42
CA ARG A 225 -23.50 -4.82 -9.20
C ARG A 225 -24.10 -3.87 -10.20
N TYR A 226 -23.57 -2.66 -10.26
CA TYR A 226 -24.16 -1.60 -11.02
C TYR A 226 -23.78 -1.74 -12.49
N GLU A 227 -24.44 -2.65 -13.20
CA GLU A 227 -24.63 -2.51 -14.65
C GLU A 227 -25.82 -1.57 -14.86
N GLU A 228 -25.54 -0.41 -15.45
CA GLU A 228 -26.53 0.47 -16.04
C GLU A 228 -27.29 -0.31 -17.14
N SER A 229 -28.33 -1.03 -16.77
CA SER A 229 -29.15 -1.77 -17.71
C SER A 229 -30.63 -1.63 -17.37
N LEU A 230 -31.38 -1.15 -18.38
CA LEU A 230 -32.85 -1.06 -18.49
C LEU A 230 -33.54 0.33 -18.34
N ALA A 231 -32.85 1.44 -18.63
CA ALA A 231 -33.55 2.66 -19.07
C ALA A 231 -33.54 2.73 -20.61
N GLY A 232 -34.55 2.13 -21.23
CA GLY A 232 -34.86 2.42 -22.63
C GLY A 232 -35.26 3.89 -22.75
N GLY A 233 -34.44 4.68 -23.43
CA GLY A 233 -34.76 6.06 -23.76
C GLY A 233 -33.51 6.83 -24.14
N ASN A 234 -33.52 7.35 -25.36
CA ASN A 234 -32.57 8.34 -25.87
C ASN A 234 -32.12 9.31 -24.77
N GLU A 235 -30.81 9.46 -24.60
CA GLU A 235 -30.10 10.74 -24.77
C GLU A 235 -28.65 10.58 -24.31
N SER A 236 -27.77 11.25 -25.04
CA SER A 236 -26.36 11.44 -24.75
C SER A 236 -26.17 12.20 -23.42
N SER A 237 -26.01 11.47 -22.31
CA SER A 237 -25.60 11.97 -20.98
C SER A 237 -25.51 10.77 -20.04
N GLY A 238 -24.48 10.52 -19.23
CA GLY A 238 -23.28 11.25 -18.93
C GLY A 238 -22.30 10.28 -18.27
N ARG A 239 -21.01 10.41 -18.60
CA ARG A 239 -19.98 10.02 -17.62
C ARG A 239 -20.31 10.83 -16.38
N GLU A 240 -20.89 10.21 -15.35
CA GLU A 240 -21.00 10.87 -14.06
C GLU A 240 -19.59 11.28 -13.69
N ASP A 241 -19.42 12.59 -13.62
CA ASP A 241 -18.15 13.24 -13.51
C ASP A 241 -17.59 12.84 -12.14
N HIS A 242 -16.69 11.84 -12.08
CA HIS A 242 -15.95 11.45 -10.87
C HIS A 242 -15.20 12.65 -10.23
N THR A 243 -15.24 13.82 -10.86
CA THR A 243 -14.92 15.13 -10.31
C THR A 243 -15.52 15.37 -8.92
N SER A 244 -16.73 14.87 -8.61
CA SER A 244 -17.33 15.00 -7.27
C SER A 244 -17.03 13.86 -6.30
N ALA A 245 -16.32 12.81 -6.72
CA ALA A 245 -15.98 11.70 -5.85
C ALA A 245 -14.91 12.11 -4.83
N THR A 246 -15.09 11.68 -3.59
CA THR A 246 -14.11 11.87 -2.51
C THR A 246 -12.79 11.16 -2.84
N PRO A 247 -11.65 11.60 -2.28
CA PRO A 247 -10.37 10.89 -2.42
C PRO A 247 -10.45 9.39 -2.13
N LEU A 248 -11.20 9.01 -1.08
CA LEU A 248 -11.34 7.60 -0.69
C LEU A 248 -12.18 6.80 -1.69
N GLU A 249 -13.24 7.38 -2.26
CA GLU A 249 -13.97 6.75 -3.38
C GLU A 249 -13.06 6.55 -4.58
N LYS A 250 -12.32 7.58 -4.99
CA LYS A 250 -11.35 7.49 -6.09
C LYS A 250 -10.31 6.40 -5.83
N LEU A 251 -9.83 6.27 -4.59
CA LEU A 251 -8.96 5.16 -4.17
C LEU A 251 -9.63 3.79 -4.34
N ILE A 252 -10.88 3.63 -3.90
CA ILE A 252 -11.63 2.37 -4.04
C ILE A 252 -11.76 2.00 -5.52
N HIS A 253 -12.06 2.97 -6.38
CA HIS A 253 -12.16 2.77 -7.83
C HIS A 253 -10.84 2.35 -8.49
N THR A 254 -9.67 2.61 -7.87
CA THR A 254 -8.40 2.06 -8.38
C THR A 254 -8.37 0.53 -8.37
N LYS A 255 -9.20 -0.11 -7.54
CA LYS A 255 -9.32 -1.57 -7.41
C LYS A 255 -10.65 -2.09 -7.93
N TRP A 256 -11.75 -1.41 -7.64
CA TRP A 256 -13.10 -1.77 -8.04
C TRP A 256 -13.68 -0.65 -8.91
N GLN A 257 -13.24 -0.60 -10.18
CA GLN A 257 -13.49 0.52 -11.09
C GLN A 257 -14.95 0.92 -11.19
N ASP A 258 -15.87 -0.06 -11.31
CA ASP A 258 -17.29 0.20 -11.53
C ASP A 258 -18.15 0.00 -10.27
N ALA A 259 -17.53 0.01 -9.08
CA ALA A 259 -18.28 -0.22 -7.84
C ALA A 259 -18.99 1.03 -7.35
N HIS A 260 -20.25 0.91 -6.98
CA HIS A 260 -20.96 1.95 -6.27
C HIS A 260 -20.58 1.92 -4.78
N VAL A 261 -20.16 3.06 -4.23
CA VAL A 261 -19.72 3.19 -2.84
C VAL A 261 -20.84 3.82 -2.01
N HIS A 262 -21.31 3.12 -0.99
CA HIS A 262 -22.26 3.65 -0.02
C HIS A 262 -21.58 3.88 1.33
N TRP A 263 -21.68 5.09 1.85
CA TRP A 263 -21.18 5.43 3.18
C TRP A 263 -22.19 5.00 4.24
N THR A 264 -21.74 4.19 5.20
CA THR A 264 -22.55 3.81 6.36
C THR A 264 -22.30 4.84 7.47
N GLY A 265 -22.86 6.04 7.31
CA GLY A 265 -22.64 7.19 8.21
C GLY A 265 -22.47 8.51 7.48
N GLN A 266 -21.90 9.51 8.14
CA GLN A 266 -21.54 10.79 7.52
C GLN A 266 -20.28 10.58 6.67
N ALA A 267 -20.34 10.90 5.37
CA ALA A 267 -19.18 10.82 4.50
C ALA A 267 -18.06 11.77 5.02
N PRO A 268 -16.78 11.37 4.96
CA PRO A 268 -15.68 12.25 5.29
C PRO A 268 -15.72 13.45 4.35
N VAL A 269 -15.67 14.63 4.94
CA VAL A 269 -15.70 15.89 4.21
C VAL A 269 -14.41 15.99 3.40
N ALA A 270 -14.56 16.34 2.12
CA ALA A 270 -13.47 16.52 1.17
C ALA A 270 -12.51 17.64 1.59
#